data_AF-A0A0M4DG53-F1
#
_entry.id   AF-A0A0M4DG53-F1
#
_cell.length_a   1.000
_cell.length_b   1.000
_cell.length_c   1.000
_cell.angle_alpha   90.00
_cell.angle_beta   90.00
_cell.angle_gamma   90.00
#
_symmetry.space_group_name_H-M   'P 1'
#
loop_
_entity.id
_entity.type
_entity.pdbx_description
1 polymer ?
#
loop_
_entity_poly.entity_id
_entity_poly.type
_entity_poly.pdbx_seq_one_letter_code
_entity_poly.pdbx_strand_id
1 'polypeptide(L)'
;MVVTWECTVCGYLHQGAEPPSTCPRCGTASSSFSPAAKDVAAEKIGLLRDLYRTLVLHAVVAHFPNGLLPAALLFLSLSLVTAAPCLEPAAFYMTALVVACLPLSLASGIRDWRRRYGGVRAPIFYKKIALGSFLLIFGAAAVWLRATDPALMSEGGALRLLYLALLGAMMACAVFLGHYGAKLVFQWPRDRS
;
A
#
# COMPACT_ATOMS: atom_id res chain seq x y z
N MET A 1 35.85 8.07 -33.76
CA MET A 1 34.93 8.28 -32.63
C MET A 1 34.38 6.93 -32.23
N VAL A 2 34.43 6.57 -30.93
CA VAL A 2 33.81 5.33 -30.45
C VAL A 2 32.33 5.60 -30.23
N VAL A 3 31.45 4.93 -30.97
CA VAL A 3 30.00 5.01 -30.80
C VAL A 3 29.58 3.88 -29.88
N THR A 4 28.67 4.14 -28.95
CA THR A 4 28.04 3.07 -28.17
C THR A 4 26.77 2.65 -28.89
N TRP A 5 26.64 1.35 -29.15
CA TRP A 5 25.47 0.75 -29.79
C TRP A 5 24.71 -0.05 -28.75
N GLU A 6 23.40 0.16 -28.65
CA GLU A 6 22.51 -0.57 -27.77
C GLU A 6 21.64 -1.52 -28.58
N CYS A 7 21.61 -2.80 -28.18
CA CYS A 7 20.66 -3.77 -28.72
C CYS A 7 19.25 -3.43 -28.23
N THR A 8 18.34 -3.09 -29.14
CA THR A 8 16.95 -2.70 -28.83
C THR A 8 16.10 -3.84 -28.26
N VAL A 9 16.57 -5.09 -28.37
CA VAL A 9 15.87 -6.29 -27.88
C VAL A 9 16.22 -6.58 -26.41
N CYS A 10 17.49 -6.43 -26.01
CA CYS A 10 17.96 -6.88 -24.70
C CYS A 10 18.82 -5.88 -23.92
N GLY A 11 19.13 -4.71 -24.49
CA GLY A 11 19.93 -3.67 -23.84
C GLY A 11 21.44 -3.94 -23.78
N TYR A 12 21.99 -4.90 -24.54
CA TYR A 12 23.44 -5.09 -24.62
C TYR A 12 24.12 -3.86 -25.25
N LEU A 13 25.16 -3.34 -24.58
CA LEU A 13 25.95 -2.19 -25.03
C LEU A 13 27.26 -2.65 -25.68
N HIS A 14 27.48 -2.25 -26.93
CA HIS A 14 28.71 -2.49 -27.68
C HIS A 14 29.43 -1.17 -27.94
N GLN A 15 30.74 -1.11 -27.69
CA GLN A 15 31.56 0.06 -28.02
C GLN A 15 32.35 -0.24 -29.29
N GLY A 16 32.10 0.53 -30.35
CA GLY A 16 32.72 0.32 -31.64
C GLY A 16 32.35 1.40 -32.65
N ALA A 17 33.02 1.41 -33.80
CA ALA A 17 32.58 2.25 -34.91
C ALA A 17 31.22 1.77 -35.46
N GLU A 18 30.99 0.46 -35.42
CA GLU A 18 29.82 -0.23 -35.97
C GLU A 18 29.27 -1.23 -34.94
N PRO A 19 27.97 -1.60 -35.00
CA PRO A 19 27.40 -2.62 -34.14
C PRO A 19 27.88 -4.02 -34.54
N PRO A 20 27.89 -5.00 -33.61
CA PRO A 20 28.31 -6.36 -33.94
C PRO A 20 27.33 -7.01 -34.92
N SER A 21 27.81 -7.98 -35.71
CA SER A 21 26.98 -8.70 -36.69
C SER A 21 25.82 -9.46 -36.05
N THR A 22 26.03 -9.98 -34.85
CA THR A 22 25.05 -10.66 -34.02
C THR A 22 25.21 -10.20 -32.58
N CYS A 23 24.11 -9.97 -31.87
CA CYS A 23 24.17 -9.63 -30.46
C CYS A 23 24.71 -10.83 -29.65
N PRO A 24 25.83 -10.70 -28.92
CA PRO A 24 26.40 -11.80 -28.14
C PRO A 24 25.55 -12.21 -26.94
N ARG A 25 24.54 -11.39 -26.58
CA ARG A 25 23.65 -11.66 -25.44
C ARG A 25 22.36 -12.38 -25.84
N CYS A 26 21.71 -11.97 -26.92
CA CYS A 26 20.39 -12.50 -27.31
C CYS A 26 20.33 -13.11 -28.71
N GLY A 27 21.41 -13.04 -29.49
CA GLY A 27 21.47 -13.65 -30.83
C GLY A 27 20.72 -12.89 -31.94
N THR A 28 20.15 -11.72 -31.66
CA THR A 28 19.49 -10.92 -32.71
C THR A 28 20.52 -10.35 -33.70
N ALA A 29 20.08 -10.07 -34.92
CA ALA A 29 20.90 -9.49 -35.96
C ALA A 29 21.34 -8.04 -35.65
N SER A 30 22.42 -7.61 -36.28
CA SER A 30 22.98 -6.25 -36.18
C SER A 30 21.96 -5.13 -36.43
N SER A 31 20.94 -5.40 -37.25
CA SER A 31 19.83 -4.48 -37.56
C SER A 31 18.98 -4.10 -36.33
N SER A 32 19.06 -4.87 -35.24
CA SER A 32 18.41 -4.55 -33.97
C SER A 32 19.30 -3.73 -33.02
N PHE A 33 20.37 -3.10 -33.51
CA PHE A 33 21.16 -2.13 -32.75
C PHE A 33 20.84 -0.70 -33.16
N SER A 34 20.70 0.18 -32.17
CA SER A 34 20.62 1.63 -32.37
C SER A 34 21.80 2.31 -31.68
N PRO A 35 22.28 3.47 -32.17
CA PRO A 35 23.19 4.31 -31.41
C PRO A 35 22.55 4.56 -30.03
N ALA A 36 23.30 4.29 -28.96
CA ALA A 36 22.88 4.52 -27.59
C ALA A 36 22.84 6.04 -27.34
N ALA A 37 21.82 6.70 -27.88
CA ALA A 37 21.48 8.08 -27.57
C ALA A 37 20.68 8.06 -26.29
N LYS A 38 21.33 7.91 -25.14
CA LYS A 38 20.76 8.28 -23.83
C LYS A 38 21.79 8.27 -22.72
N ASP A 39 22.00 9.45 -22.17
CA ASP A 39 22.65 9.66 -20.89
C ASP A 39 21.90 8.85 -19.82
N VAL A 40 22.57 7.91 -19.17
CA VAL A 40 22.05 7.08 -18.06
C VAL A 40 21.43 7.94 -16.94
N ALA A 41 21.84 9.22 -16.83
CA ALA A 41 21.25 10.20 -15.94
C ALA A 41 19.79 10.53 -16.30
N ALA A 42 19.45 10.64 -17.59
CA ALA A 42 18.09 10.89 -18.06
C ALA A 42 17.16 9.70 -17.80
N GLU A 43 17.69 8.46 -17.86
CA GLU A 43 16.94 7.24 -17.58
C GLU A 43 16.63 7.07 -16.08
N LYS A 44 17.61 7.30 -15.18
CA LYS A 44 17.37 7.30 -13.73
C LYS A 44 16.37 8.38 -13.31
N ILE A 45 16.44 9.56 -13.92
CA ILE A 45 15.47 10.64 -13.71
C ILE A 45 14.08 10.21 -14.22
N GLY A 46 14.01 9.47 -15.33
CA GLY A 46 12.79 8.86 -15.83
C GLY A 46 12.16 7.87 -14.84
N LEU A 47 12.94 6.92 -14.33
CA LEU A 47 12.47 5.91 -13.38
C LEU A 47 11.96 6.54 -12.07
N LEU A 48 12.71 7.49 -11.49
CA LEU A 48 12.30 8.17 -10.27
C LEU A 48 11.02 9.01 -10.48
N ARG A 49 10.90 9.65 -11.65
CA ARG A 49 9.71 10.41 -12.03
C ARG A 49 8.49 9.51 -12.23
N ASP A 50 8.67 8.35 -12.85
CA ASP A 50 7.61 7.36 -13.05
C ASP A 50 7.18 6.73 -11.73
N LEU A 51 8.13 6.41 -10.84
CA LEU A 51 7.85 5.94 -9.50
C LEU A 51 7.05 7.00 -8.72
N TYR A 52 7.46 8.27 -8.76
CA TYR A 52 6.76 9.37 -8.10
C TYR A 52 5.34 9.59 -8.66
N ARG A 53 5.15 9.50 -9.99
CA ARG A 53 3.83 9.63 -10.63
C ARG A 53 2.89 8.47 -10.31
N THR A 54 3.45 7.28 -10.10
CA THR A 54 2.68 6.05 -9.85
C THR A 54 2.40 5.82 -8.37
N LEU A 55 3.24 6.38 -7.48
CA LEU A 55 3.06 6.29 -6.02
C LEU A 55 1.87 7.15 -5.57
N VAL A 56 0.67 6.57 -5.65
CA VAL A 56 -0.53 7.16 -5.07
C VAL A 56 -0.46 6.97 -3.56
N LEU A 57 0.07 7.97 -2.85
CA LEU A 57 0.24 7.95 -1.39
C LEU A 57 -1.04 7.52 -0.65
N HIS A 58 -2.22 7.95 -1.11
CA HIS A 58 -3.50 7.52 -0.54
C HIS A 58 -3.69 6.00 -0.66
N ALA A 59 -3.40 5.40 -1.82
CA ALA A 59 -3.54 3.96 -2.02
C ALA A 59 -2.56 3.22 -1.11
N VAL A 60 -1.28 3.59 -1.14
CA VAL A 60 -0.23 2.95 -0.31
C VAL A 60 -0.62 3.00 1.17
N VAL A 61 -0.95 4.17 1.70
CA VAL A 61 -1.30 4.36 3.11
C VAL A 61 -2.65 3.71 3.47
N ALA A 62 -3.63 3.70 2.57
CA ALA A 62 -4.92 3.05 2.79
C ALA A 62 -4.87 1.51 2.73
N HIS A 63 -3.84 0.93 2.12
CA HIS A 63 -3.63 -0.52 2.10
C HIS A 63 -2.99 -1.04 3.39
N PHE A 64 -2.29 -0.21 4.18
CA PHE A 64 -1.73 -0.64 5.47
C PHE A 64 -2.80 -1.20 6.43
N PRO A 65 -3.91 -0.49 6.73
CA PRO A 65 -4.98 -1.06 7.55
C PRO A 65 -5.52 -2.39 7.01
N ASN A 66 -5.72 -2.50 5.69
CA ASN A 66 -6.27 -3.70 5.08
C ASN A 66 -5.31 -4.89 5.07
N GLY A 67 -3.99 -4.67 5.12
CA GLY A 67 -2.97 -5.72 5.18
C GLY A 67 -2.53 -6.06 6.60
N LEU A 68 -2.28 -5.06 7.42
CA LEU A 68 -1.75 -5.23 8.78
C LEU A 68 -2.80 -5.72 9.77
N LEU A 69 -4.06 -5.35 9.61
CA LEU A 69 -5.10 -5.74 10.57
C LEU A 69 -5.45 -7.24 10.50
N PRO A 70 -5.55 -7.87 9.30
CA PRO A 70 -5.57 -9.33 9.21
C PRO A 70 -4.34 -10.01 9.78
N ALA A 71 -3.15 -9.47 9.53
CA ALA A 71 -1.92 -10.01 10.08
C ALA A 71 -1.90 -9.92 11.62
N ALA A 72 -2.36 -8.81 12.20
CA ALA A 72 -2.48 -8.61 13.64
C ALA A 72 -3.45 -9.64 14.25
N LEU A 73 -4.63 -9.84 13.66
CA LEU A 73 -5.59 -10.84 14.13
C LEU A 73 -5.04 -12.27 14.00
N LEU A 74 -4.30 -12.57 12.94
CA LEU A 74 -3.63 -13.87 12.80
C LEU A 74 -2.60 -14.08 13.92
N PHE A 75 -1.74 -13.09 14.18
CA PHE A 75 -0.73 -13.20 15.24
C PHE A 75 -1.35 -13.31 16.63
N LEU A 76 -2.42 -12.57 16.90
CA LEU A 76 -3.18 -12.70 18.13
C LEU A 76 -3.83 -14.07 18.25
N SER A 77 -4.37 -14.62 17.17
CA SER A 77 -4.96 -15.97 17.17
C SER A 77 -3.88 -17.03 17.45
N LEU A 78 -2.71 -16.90 16.83
CA LEU A 78 -1.58 -17.79 17.04
C LEU A 78 -1.01 -17.67 18.46
N SER A 79 -1.02 -16.48 19.08
CA SER A 79 -0.56 -16.31 20.45
C SER A 79 -1.44 -17.07 21.45
N LEU A 80 -2.75 -17.19 21.17
CA LEU A 80 -3.69 -17.97 21.99
C LEU A 80 -3.45 -19.49 21.90
N VAL A 81 -2.92 -19.99 20.78
CA VAL A 81 -2.70 -21.42 20.57
C VAL A 81 -1.29 -21.86 20.97
N THR A 82 -0.29 -21.04 20.68
CA THR A 82 1.13 -21.41 20.82
C THR A 82 1.76 -20.95 22.14
N ALA A 83 1.09 -20.05 22.88
CA ALA A 83 1.64 -19.37 24.05
C ALA A 83 3.01 -18.68 23.79
N ALA A 84 3.35 -18.40 22.53
CA ALA A 84 4.61 -17.77 22.18
C ALA A 84 4.60 -16.27 22.61
N PRO A 85 5.59 -15.82 23.40
CA PRO A 85 5.55 -14.50 24.04
C PRO A 85 5.70 -13.32 23.07
N CYS A 86 6.12 -13.56 21.83
CA CYS A 86 6.36 -12.52 20.83
C CYS A 86 5.15 -12.20 19.93
N LEU A 87 4.18 -13.10 19.84
CA LEU A 87 3.10 -13.00 18.85
C LEU A 87 2.05 -11.94 19.23
N GLU A 88 1.65 -11.90 20.50
CA GLU A 88 0.70 -10.91 20.99
C GLU A 88 1.26 -9.47 20.92
N PRO A 89 2.51 -9.20 21.37
CA PRO A 89 3.12 -7.88 21.17
C PRO A 89 3.23 -7.49 19.70
N ALA A 90 3.51 -8.43 18.80
CA ALA A 90 3.55 -8.16 17.37
C ALA A 90 2.17 -7.72 16.84
N ALA A 91 1.08 -8.36 17.27
CA ALA A 91 -0.28 -7.94 16.94
C ALA A 91 -0.60 -6.53 17.45
N PHE A 92 -0.16 -6.19 18.67
CA PHE A 92 -0.29 -4.86 19.23
C PHE A 92 0.44 -3.80 18.39
N TYR A 93 1.72 -4.01 18.04
CA TYR A 93 2.48 -3.04 17.26
C TYR A 93 1.95 -2.87 15.83
N MET A 94 1.46 -3.95 15.20
CA MET A 94 0.76 -3.85 13.92
C MET A 94 -0.50 -2.98 14.03
N THR A 95 -1.29 -3.17 15.08
CA THR A 95 -2.49 -2.36 15.34
C THR A 95 -2.13 -0.90 15.60
N ALA A 96 -1.07 -0.64 16.37
CA ALA A 96 -0.57 0.72 16.62
C ALA A 96 -0.10 1.41 15.33
N LEU A 97 0.59 0.68 14.45
CA LEU A 97 1.00 1.20 13.14
C LEU A 97 -0.20 1.51 12.25
N VAL A 98 -1.25 0.67 12.26
CA VAL A 98 -2.51 0.96 11.57
C VAL A 98 -3.08 2.30 12.05
N VAL A 99 -3.19 2.50 13.37
CA VAL A 99 -3.70 3.75 13.95
C VAL A 99 -2.86 4.96 13.54
N ALA A 100 -1.53 4.84 13.54
CA ALA A 100 -0.64 5.91 13.12
C ALA A 100 -0.82 6.31 11.63
N CYS A 101 -1.15 5.35 10.77
CA CYS A 101 -1.38 5.59 9.34
C CYS A 101 -2.78 6.16 9.03
N LEU A 102 -3.78 5.96 9.88
CA LEU A 102 -5.17 6.34 9.61
C LEU A 102 -5.42 7.84 9.41
N PRO A 103 -4.83 8.77 10.19
CA PRO A 103 -4.97 10.21 9.95
C PRO A 103 -4.52 10.62 8.54
N LEU A 104 -3.38 10.06 8.10
CA LEU A 104 -2.85 10.31 6.75
C LEU A 104 -3.74 9.68 5.67
N SER A 105 -4.26 8.48 5.91
CA SER A 105 -5.20 7.80 5.00
C SER A 105 -6.50 8.60 4.82
N LEU A 106 -7.09 9.08 5.92
CA LEU A 106 -8.30 9.91 5.91
C LEU A 106 -8.06 11.26 5.21
N ALA A 107 -6.99 11.98 5.57
CA ALA A 107 -6.68 13.27 4.99
C ALA A 107 -6.41 13.17 3.48
N SER A 108 -5.62 12.16 3.08
CA SER A 108 -5.35 11.90 1.66
C SER A 108 -6.61 11.47 0.89
N GLY A 109 -7.50 10.68 1.51
CA GLY A 109 -8.77 10.28 0.92
C GLY A 109 -9.73 11.45 0.70
N ILE A 110 -9.81 12.38 1.66
CA ILE A 110 -10.59 13.62 1.52
C ILE A 110 -10.00 14.51 0.41
N ARG A 111 -8.67 14.60 0.33
CA ARG A 111 -7.98 15.34 -0.74
C ARG A 111 -8.26 14.73 -2.12
N ASP A 112 -8.19 13.40 -2.25
CA ASP A 112 -8.50 12.70 -3.50
C ASP A 112 -9.97 12.86 -3.88
N TRP A 113 -10.90 12.79 -2.93
CA TRP A 113 -12.31 13.08 -3.16
C TRP A 113 -12.53 14.49 -3.75
N ARG A 114 -11.88 15.51 -3.18
CA ARG A 114 -11.98 16.90 -3.67
C ARG A 114 -11.32 17.10 -5.04
N ARG A 115 -10.14 16.52 -5.27
CA ARG A 115 -9.34 16.79 -6.48
C ARG A 115 -9.66 15.87 -7.66
N ARG A 116 -9.82 14.55 -7.43
CA ARG A 116 -10.05 13.57 -8.50
C ARG A 116 -11.52 13.36 -8.82
N TYR A 117 -12.40 13.48 -7.81
CA TYR A 117 -13.83 13.20 -7.94
C TYR A 117 -14.69 14.48 -7.88
N GLY A 118 -14.08 15.65 -8.02
CA GLY A 118 -14.76 16.95 -8.05
C GLY A 118 -15.54 17.29 -6.77
N GLY A 119 -15.28 16.60 -5.65
CA GLY A 119 -16.04 16.79 -4.42
C GLY A 119 -17.53 16.43 -4.52
N VAL A 120 -17.91 15.58 -5.49
CA VAL A 120 -19.31 15.17 -5.68
C VAL A 120 -19.86 14.51 -4.41
N ARG A 121 -21.04 14.96 -3.98
CA ARG A 121 -21.72 14.47 -2.77
C ARG A 121 -22.40 13.11 -3.00
N ALA A 122 -21.61 12.08 -3.31
CA ALA A 122 -22.11 10.72 -3.46
C ALA A 122 -22.09 9.97 -2.11
N PRO A 123 -23.11 9.16 -1.78
CA PRO A 123 -23.17 8.41 -0.51
C PRO A 123 -21.94 7.54 -0.23
N ILE A 124 -21.28 7.04 -1.28
CA ILE A 124 -20.08 6.21 -1.17
C ILE A 124 -18.93 6.93 -0.45
N PHE A 125 -18.76 8.23 -0.65
CA PHE A 125 -17.68 9.00 0.00
C PHE A 125 -17.95 9.17 1.49
N TYR A 126 -19.20 9.51 1.86
CA TYR A 126 -19.59 9.63 3.26
C TYR A 126 -19.47 8.31 4.02
N LYS A 127 -19.88 7.19 3.40
CA LYS A 127 -19.68 5.84 3.97
C LYS A 127 -18.20 5.54 4.20
N LYS A 128 -17.32 5.85 3.24
CA LYS A 128 -15.87 5.67 3.41
C LYS A 128 -15.28 6.55 4.51
N ILE A 129 -15.68 7.82 4.59
CA ILE A 129 -15.23 8.73 5.66
C ILE A 129 -15.68 8.20 7.02
N ALA A 130 -16.97 7.84 7.16
CA ALA A 130 -17.50 7.30 8.40
C ALA A 130 -16.79 6.01 8.83
N LEU A 131 -16.61 5.04 7.92
CA LEU A 131 -15.88 3.80 8.21
C LEU A 131 -14.42 4.06 8.60
N GLY A 132 -13.74 5.00 7.93
CA GLY A 132 -12.38 5.38 8.27
C GLY A 132 -12.29 6.07 9.64
N SER A 133 -13.27 6.91 9.99
CA SER A 133 -13.37 7.52 11.32
C SER A 133 -13.65 6.48 12.41
N PHE A 134 -14.56 5.54 12.19
CA PHE A 134 -14.81 4.44 13.13
C PHE A 134 -13.58 3.57 13.31
N LEU A 135 -12.88 3.23 12.22
CA LEU A 135 -11.64 2.47 12.28
C LEU A 135 -10.57 3.19 13.13
N LEU A 136 -10.46 4.52 13.02
CA LEU A 136 -9.55 5.32 13.83
C LEU A 136 -9.95 5.33 15.31
N ILE A 137 -11.24 5.54 15.61
CA ILE A 137 -11.74 5.59 16.99
C ILE A 137 -11.56 4.22 17.68
N PHE A 138 -11.98 3.13 17.03
CA PHE A 138 -11.84 1.79 17.58
C PHE A 138 -10.37 1.38 17.72
N GLY A 139 -9.53 1.72 16.73
CA GLY A 139 -8.10 1.46 16.80
C GLY A 139 -7.42 2.24 17.92
N ALA A 140 -7.70 3.52 18.06
CA ALA A 140 -7.16 4.34 19.15
C ALA A 140 -7.59 3.79 20.52
N ALA A 141 -8.85 3.38 20.67
CA ALA A 141 -9.36 2.77 21.89
C ALA A 141 -8.67 1.42 22.19
N ALA A 142 -8.49 0.56 21.17
CA ALA A 142 -7.81 -0.73 21.33
C ALA A 142 -6.34 -0.57 21.72
N VAL A 143 -5.62 0.34 21.05
CA VAL A 143 -4.22 0.66 21.36
C VAL A 143 -4.11 1.27 22.76
N TRP A 144 -5.00 2.18 23.12
CA TRP A 144 -5.01 2.79 24.44
C TRP A 144 -5.22 1.74 25.54
N LEU A 145 -6.24 0.89 25.42
CA LEU A 145 -6.57 -0.14 26.39
C LEU A 145 -5.38 -1.09 26.63
N ARG A 146 -4.75 -1.56 25.55
CA ARG A 146 -3.60 -2.46 25.61
C ARG A 146 -2.30 -1.78 26.05
N ALA A 147 -2.16 -0.47 25.83
CA ALA A 147 -1.01 0.30 26.29
C ALA A 147 -1.09 0.62 27.79
N THR A 148 -2.29 0.84 28.33
CA THR A 148 -2.50 1.10 29.77
C THR A 148 -2.43 -0.16 30.61
N ASP A 149 -2.84 -1.31 30.05
CA ASP A 149 -2.78 -2.60 30.73
C ASP A 149 -1.97 -3.61 29.88
N PRO A 150 -0.67 -3.75 30.17
CA PRO A 150 0.17 -4.72 29.47
C PRO A 150 -0.22 -6.17 29.70
N ALA A 151 -0.94 -6.47 30.78
CA ALA A 151 -1.37 -7.80 31.18
C ALA A 151 -2.80 -8.13 30.71
N LEU A 152 -3.44 -7.23 29.96
CA LEU A 152 -4.81 -7.33 29.45
C LEU A 152 -5.15 -8.70 28.82
N MET A 153 -4.19 -9.28 28.07
CA MET A 153 -4.38 -10.56 27.40
C MET A 153 -4.20 -11.77 28.33
N SER A 154 -3.44 -11.63 29.42
CA SER A 154 -3.19 -12.69 30.41
C SER A 154 -4.22 -12.76 31.52
N GLU A 155 -4.79 -11.63 31.96
CA GLU A 155 -5.66 -11.57 33.15
C GLU A 155 -7.13 -11.95 32.87
N GLY A 156 -7.53 -12.03 31.60
CA GLY A 156 -8.89 -12.39 31.22
C GLY A 156 -9.94 -11.30 31.55
N GLY A 157 -11.23 -11.66 31.51
CA GLY A 157 -12.31 -10.74 31.91
C GLY A 157 -12.90 -9.86 30.79
N ALA A 158 -13.70 -8.86 31.22
CA ALA A 158 -14.52 -8.03 30.32
C ALA A 158 -13.69 -7.10 29.42
N LEU A 159 -12.57 -6.57 29.93
CA LEU A 159 -11.68 -5.71 29.14
C LEU A 159 -11.02 -6.48 27.99
N ARG A 160 -10.64 -7.75 28.20
CA ARG A 160 -10.16 -8.62 27.13
C ARG A 160 -11.22 -8.83 26.05
N LEU A 161 -12.47 -9.10 26.43
CA LEU A 161 -13.57 -9.25 25.47
C LEU A 161 -13.83 -7.96 24.70
N LEU A 162 -13.76 -6.80 25.36
CA LEU A 162 -13.87 -5.49 24.73
C LEU A 162 -12.74 -5.28 23.72
N TYR A 163 -11.48 -5.58 24.07
CA TYR A 163 -10.34 -5.47 23.17
C TYR A 163 -10.52 -6.34 21.92
N LEU A 164 -10.90 -7.61 22.09
CA LEU A 164 -11.18 -8.52 20.97
C LEU A 164 -12.34 -8.03 20.10
N ALA A 165 -13.40 -7.51 20.72
CA ALA A 165 -14.54 -6.93 20.00
C ALA A 165 -14.13 -5.68 19.20
N LEU A 166 -13.28 -4.82 19.75
CA LEU A 166 -12.74 -3.67 19.04
C LEU A 166 -11.93 -4.10 17.81
N LEU A 167 -11.00 -5.05 17.96
CA LEU A 167 -10.22 -5.56 16.82
C LEU A 167 -11.11 -6.22 15.75
N GLY A 168 -12.14 -6.96 16.16
CA GLY A 168 -13.14 -7.51 15.24
C GLY A 168 -13.93 -6.43 14.51
N ALA A 169 -14.36 -5.38 15.21
CA ALA A 169 -15.06 -4.24 14.61
C ALA A 169 -14.15 -3.47 13.64
N MET A 170 -12.86 -3.32 13.97
CA MET A 170 -11.87 -2.74 13.07
C MET A 170 -11.72 -3.57 11.79
N MET A 171 -11.68 -4.90 11.90
CA MET A 171 -11.61 -5.79 10.73
C MET A 171 -12.84 -5.64 9.84
N ALA A 172 -14.04 -5.58 10.42
CA ALA A 172 -15.25 -5.31 9.66
C ALA A 172 -15.18 -3.96 8.91
N CYS A 173 -14.70 -2.90 9.59
CA CYS A 173 -14.51 -1.60 8.96
C CYS A 173 -13.51 -1.65 7.79
N ALA A 174 -12.38 -2.34 7.96
CA ALA A 174 -11.36 -2.51 6.92
C ALA A 174 -11.91 -3.25 5.69
N VAL A 175 -12.65 -4.33 5.89
CA VAL A 175 -13.31 -5.08 4.80
C VAL A 175 -14.28 -4.20 4.02
N PHE A 176 -15.15 -3.45 4.70
CA PHE A 176 -16.08 -2.55 4.02
C PHE A 176 -15.39 -1.38 3.33
N LEU A 177 -14.32 -0.82 3.92
CA LEU A 177 -13.47 0.19 3.28
C LEU A 177 -12.86 -0.33 1.98
N GLY A 178 -12.34 -1.56 2.00
CA GLY A 178 -11.82 -2.26 0.81
C GLY A 178 -12.90 -2.43 -0.25
N HIS A 179 -14.09 -2.92 0.13
CA HIS A 179 -15.24 -3.09 -0.77
C HIS A 179 -15.64 -1.77 -1.46
N TYR A 180 -15.84 -0.68 -0.68
CA TYR A 180 -16.19 0.62 -1.25
C TYR A 180 -15.02 1.24 -2.04
N GLY A 181 -13.78 0.95 -1.67
CA GLY A 181 -12.59 1.31 -2.44
C GLY A 181 -12.60 0.67 -3.83
N ALA A 182 -12.82 -0.65 -3.91
CA ALA A 182 -12.94 -1.37 -5.16
C ALA A 182 -14.08 -0.84 -6.04
N LYS A 183 -15.23 -0.52 -5.43
CA LYS A 183 -16.36 0.07 -6.15
C LYS A 183 -16.02 1.41 -6.81
N LEU A 184 -15.22 2.27 -6.17
CA LEU A 184 -14.75 3.52 -6.77
C LEU A 184 -13.76 3.28 -7.93
N VAL A 185 -12.93 2.24 -7.86
CA VAL A 185 -11.93 1.96 -8.90
C VAL A 185 -12.57 1.33 -10.15
N PHE A 186 -13.48 0.37 -9.94
CA PHE A 186 -14.01 -0.47 -11.03
C PHE A 186 -15.39 -0.05 -11.53
N GLN A 187 -16.20 0.61 -10.70
CA GLN A 187 -17.62 0.91 -11.02
C GLN A 187 -17.94 2.41 -11.01
N TRP A 188 -16.95 3.28 -10.80
CA TRP A 188 -17.18 4.72 -10.88
C TRP A 188 -17.38 5.11 -12.35
N PRO A 189 -18.50 5.78 -12.71
CA PRO A 189 -18.71 6.27 -14.06
C PRO A 189 -17.56 7.21 -14.45
N ARG A 190 -16.68 6.74 -15.33
CA ARG A 190 -15.86 7.62 -16.16
C ARG A 190 -16.82 8.08 -17.24
N ASP A 191 -16.85 9.37 -17.53
CA ASP A 191 -17.75 10.01 -18.50
C ASP A 191 -19.03 10.58 -17.87
N ARG A 192 -18.87 11.79 -17.33
CA ARG A 192 -19.87 12.85 -17.47
C ARG A 192 -19.17 14.02 -18.15
N SER A 193 -19.02 13.91 -19.47
CA SER A 193 -18.93 15.09 -20.34
C SER A 193 -20.23 15.87 -20.24
#